data_AF-E3NX35-F1
#
_entry.id   AF-E3NX35-F1
#
_cell.length_a   1.000
_cell.length_b   1.000
_cell.length_c   1.000
_cell.angle_alpha   90.00
_cell.angle_beta   90.00
_cell.angle_gamma   90.00
#
_symmetry.space_group_name_H-M   'P 1'
#
loop_
_entity.id
_entity.type
_entity.pdbx_description
1 polymer ?
#
loop_
_entity_poly.entity_id
_entity_poly.type
_entity_poly.pdbx_seq_one_letter_code
_entity_poly.pdbx_strand_id
1 'polypeptide(L)'
;MTTPFPLLRLPRLALISVFMHMEPNEVIMFALLSKRANKLSKCLRKLSASSIDLVVENDSHHLTVLFMYREKLPFNTNNVSTVEKISHKNVGLSVSEWIERVQDVINCKSLKRVDLRGPPRLDMCDALSSLKNISELYIHPGCCPESFAEKALKILSPVTNEITMWSIPFENREEFRTFLKFNLDYLSIYNCASEIPKFEFSMDDVLIAKPTEIRSNRRAINRRRYQPISS
;
A
#
# COMPACT_ATOMS: atom_id res chain seq x y z
N MET A 1 -30.68 3.71 31.07
CA MET A 1 -30.61 3.71 29.59
C MET A 1 -30.30 5.12 29.13
N THR A 2 -29.06 5.40 28.72
CA THR A 2 -28.69 6.71 28.17
C THR A 2 -29.10 6.76 26.71
N THR A 3 -29.98 7.69 26.36
CA THR A 3 -30.29 7.98 24.96
C THR A 3 -29.01 8.50 24.29
N PRO A 4 -28.55 7.89 23.18
CA PRO A 4 -27.34 8.34 22.50
C PRO A 4 -27.51 9.78 22.00
N PHE A 5 -26.49 10.61 22.23
CA PHE A 5 -26.49 12.01 21.81
C PHE A 5 -26.64 12.11 20.29
N PRO A 6 -27.63 12.87 19.77
CA PRO A 6 -27.93 12.87 18.34
C PRO A 6 -26.99 13.80 17.58
N LEU A 7 -25.69 13.45 17.50
CA LEU A 7 -24.65 14.28 16.90
C LEU A 7 -25.03 14.79 15.50
N LEU A 8 -25.63 13.94 14.67
CA LEU A 8 -26.06 14.26 13.30
C LEU A 8 -27.25 15.24 13.20
N ARG A 9 -27.90 15.57 14.32
CA ARG A 9 -29.02 16.53 14.40
C ARG A 9 -28.57 17.91 14.89
N LEU A 10 -27.28 18.09 15.21
CA LEU A 10 -26.77 19.38 15.64
C LEU A 10 -26.83 20.43 14.52
N PRO A 11 -27.00 21.71 14.86
CA PRO A 11 -26.83 22.82 13.93
C PRO A 11 -25.44 22.79 13.28
N ARG A 12 -25.33 23.28 12.05
CA ARG A 12 -24.09 23.23 11.26
C ARG A 12 -22.88 23.84 11.98
N LEU A 13 -23.06 24.96 12.70
CA LEU A 13 -21.97 25.60 13.44
C LEU A 13 -21.46 24.74 14.60
N ALA A 14 -22.36 24.07 15.31
CA ALA A 14 -21.98 23.14 16.37
C ALA A 14 -21.26 21.91 15.81
N LEU A 15 -21.72 21.38 14.66
CA LEU A 15 -21.03 20.28 13.96
C LEU A 15 -19.61 20.67 13.54
N ILE A 16 -19.40 21.86 12.97
CA ILE A 16 -18.05 22.34 12.63
C ILE A 16 -17.15 22.34 13.86
N SER A 17 -17.65 22.90 14.98
CA SER A 17 -16.88 22.95 16.22
C SER A 17 -16.52 21.55 16.73
N VAL A 18 -17.48 20.62 16.74
CA VAL A 18 -17.21 19.23 17.19
C VAL A 18 -16.13 18.58 16.32
N PHE A 19 -16.26 18.65 15.00
CA PHE A 19 -15.29 18.02 14.11
C PHE A 19 -13.90 18.64 14.21
N MET A 20 -13.79 19.95 14.43
CA MET A 20 -12.51 20.63 14.62
C MET A 20 -11.78 20.17 15.90
N HIS A 21 -12.50 19.75 16.94
CA HIS A 21 -11.93 19.32 18.22
C HIS A 21 -11.73 17.81 18.34
N MET A 22 -12.29 17.01 17.43
CA MET A 22 -12.03 15.57 17.40
C MET A 22 -10.53 15.28 17.19
N GLU A 23 -10.08 14.08 17.51
CA GLU A 23 -8.78 13.60 17.05
C GLU A 23 -8.89 13.09 15.59
N PRO A 24 -7.79 13.08 14.81
CA PRO A 24 -7.83 12.57 13.43
C PRO A 24 -8.36 11.13 13.32
N ASN A 25 -7.99 10.25 14.25
CA ASN A 25 -8.51 8.89 14.34
C ASN A 25 -10.03 8.86 14.53
N GLU A 26 -10.59 9.74 15.37
CA GLU A 26 -12.02 9.86 15.63
C GLU A 26 -12.77 10.32 14.38
N VAL A 27 -12.22 11.28 13.62
CA VAL A 27 -12.82 11.74 12.36
C VAL A 27 -12.86 10.61 11.33
N ILE A 28 -11.79 9.82 11.24
CA ILE A 28 -11.73 8.67 10.32
C ILE A 28 -12.70 7.58 10.78
N MET A 29 -12.70 7.22 12.06
CA MET A 29 -13.63 6.24 12.61
C MET A 29 -15.09 6.67 12.41
N PHE A 30 -15.40 7.95 12.60
CA PHE A 30 -16.72 8.50 12.32
C PHE A 30 -17.09 8.36 10.85
N ALA A 31 -16.17 8.67 9.94
CA ALA A 31 -16.41 8.57 8.49
C ALA A 31 -16.75 7.14 8.05
N LEU A 32 -16.24 6.13 8.76
CA LEU A 32 -16.51 4.73 8.46
C LEU A 32 -17.94 4.30 8.83
N LEU A 33 -18.63 5.02 9.73
CA LEU A 33 -19.95 4.63 10.24
C LEU A 33 -21.06 4.62 9.18
N SER A 34 -21.04 5.53 8.21
CA SER A 34 -22.04 5.59 7.13
C SER A 34 -21.62 6.51 5.98
N LYS A 35 -22.28 6.41 4.82
CA LYS A 35 -22.08 7.35 3.71
C LYS A 35 -22.34 8.81 4.10
N ARG A 36 -23.35 9.05 4.96
CA ARG A 36 -23.64 10.38 5.51
C ARG A 36 -22.52 10.89 6.41
N ALA A 37 -22.00 10.02 7.27
CA ALA A 37 -20.92 10.34 8.17
C ALA A 37 -19.63 10.66 7.39
N ASN A 38 -19.29 9.86 6.38
CA ASN A 38 -18.16 10.11 5.49
C ASN A 38 -18.25 11.48 4.80
N LYS A 39 -19.39 11.81 4.20
CA LYS A 39 -19.61 13.12 3.55
C LYS A 39 -19.45 14.27 4.54
N LEU A 40 -19.95 14.12 5.77
CA LEU A 40 -19.78 15.13 6.82
C LEU A 40 -18.32 15.27 7.24
N SER A 41 -17.59 14.18 7.50
CA SER A 41 -16.15 14.23 7.80
C SER A 41 -15.39 14.97 6.72
N LYS A 42 -15.59 14.59 5.45
CA LYS A 42 -14.95 15.20 4.29
C LYS A 42 -15.24 16.70 4.16
N CYS A 43 -16.47 17.13 4.44
CA CYS A 43 -16.87 18.54 4.34
C CYS A 43 -16.46 19.39 5.54
N LEU A 44 -16.49 18.83 6.75
CA LEU A 44 -16.30 19.58 7.99
C LEU A 44 -14.85 19.58 8.46
N ARG A 45 -14.09 18.52 8.17
CA ARG A 45 -12.68 18.43 8.50
C ARG A 45 -11.94 17.50 7.56
N LYS A 46 -11.34 18.11 6.53
CA LYS A 46 -10.42 17.40 5.63
C LYS A 46 -9.06 17.31 6.30
N LEU A 47 -8.63 16.09 6.62
CA LEU A 47 -7.32 15.84 7.21
C LEU A 47 -6.24 16.00 6.12
N SER A 48 -5.02 16.38 6.48
CA SER A 48 -3.89 16.42 5.55
C SER A 48 -2.84 15.42 6.01
N ALA A 49 -2.52 14.44 5.16
CA ALA A 49 -1.48 13.45 5.44
C ALA A 49 -0.37 13.55 4.39
N SER A 50 0.86 13.31 4.83
CA SER A 50 2.02 13.29 3.93
C SER A 50 2.12 11.99 3.15
N SER A 51 1.69 10.89 3.76
CA SER A 51 1.57 9.59 3.10
C SER A 51 0.53 8.71 3.78
N ILE A 52 0.04 7.75 2.99
CA ILE A 52 -0.83 6.67 3.44
C ILE A 52 -0.12 5.38 3.04
N ASP A 53 0.18 4.54 4.02
CA ASP A 53 0.77 3.22 3.79
C ASP A 53 -0.25 2.15 4.13
N LEU A 54 -0.42 1.19 3.23
CA LEU A 54 -1.36 0.08 3.34
C LEU A 54 -0.60 -1.18 3.74
N VAL A 55 -0.84 -1.72 4.92
CA VAL A 55 -0.18 -2.95 5.37
C VAL A 55 -1.18 -4.10 5.42
N VAL A 56 -0.91 -5.16 4.65
CA VAL A 56 -1.69 -6.40 4.59
C VAL A 56 -0.93 -7.46 5.39
N GLU A 57 -1.43 -7.84 6.56
CA GLU A 57 -0.78 -8.80 7.49
C GLU A 57 -1.57 -10.11 7.62
N ASN A 58 -0.83 -11.21 7.88
CA ASN A 58 -1.41 -12.50 8.28
C ASN A 58 -2.25 -12.38 9.55
N ASP A 59 -3.40 -13.06 9.58
CA ASP A 59 -4.26 -13.31 10.75
C ASP A 59 -4.88 -12.11 11.48
N SER A 60 -4.45 -10.88 11.21
CA SER A 60 -5.23 -9.71 11.60
C SER A 60 -6.42 -9.64 10.66
N HIS A 61 -7.63 -9.67 11.21
CA HIS A 61 -8.87 -9.45 10.44
C HIS A 61 -8.95 -8.01 9.92
N HIS A 62 -7.82 -7.31 9.82
CA HIS A 62 -7.73 -5.88 9.85
C HIS A 62 -6.61 -5.39 8.95
N LEU A 63 -7.02 -4.70 7.89
CA LEU A 63 -6.15 -3.85 7.13
C LEU A 63 -5.61 -2.74 8.03
N THR A 64 -4.29 -2.59 8.12
CA THR A 64 -3.66 -1.52 8.89
C THR A 64 -3.25 -0.42 7.95
N VAL A 65 -3.88 0.75 8.08
CA VAL A 65 -3.41 1.94 7.39
C VAL A 65 -2.61 2.78 8.35
N LEU A 66 -1.36 3.07 7.97
CA LEU A 66 -0.46 3.97 8.67
C LEU A 66 -0.62 5.37 8.11
N PHE A 67 -1.06 6.32 8.93
CA PHE A 67 -1.05 7.73 8.56
C PHE A 67 0.17 8.39 9.14
N MET A 68 1.01 8.94 8.27
CA MET A 68 2.08 9.85 8.65
C MET A 68 1.65 11.24 8.22
N TYR A 69 1.20 12.07 9.17
CA TYR A 69 0.96 13.49 8.90
C TYR A 69 1.96 14.35 9.66
N ARG A 70 2.36 15.46 9.02
CA ARG A 70 3.16 16.51 9.66
C ARG A 70 2.19 17.62 10.05
N GLU A 71 1.89 17.72 11.34
CA GLU A 71 1.13 18.86 11.83
C GLU A 71 2.05 20.08 11.87
N LYS A 72 1.73 21.13 11.10
CA LYS A 72 2.36 22.44 11.28
C LYS A 72 1.67 23.11 12.46
N LEU A 73 2.14 22.84 13.67
CA LEU A 73 1.74 23.61 14.84
C LEU A 73 2.25 25.06 14.71
N PRO A 74 1.45 26.08 15.07
CA PRO A 74 1.82 27.48 14.87
C PRO A 74 3.02 27.96 15.70
N PHE A 75 3.53 27.17 16.66
CA PHE A 75 4.55 27.63 17.61
C PHE A 75 5.70 26.65 17.91
N ASN A 76 5.94 25.61 17.11
CA ASN A 76 7.16 24.81 17.31
C ASN A 76 7.62 24.11 16.02
N THR A 77 8.88 24.30 15.66
CA THR A 77 9.57 23.71 14.49
C THR A 77 9.94 22.23 14.69
N ASN A 78 9.12 21.49 15.43
CA ASN A 78 9.29 20.05 15.60
C ASN A 78 8.21 19.35 14.78
N ASN A 79 8.64 18.70 13.70
CA ASN A 79 7.77 17.85 12.89
C ASN A 79 7.36 16.64 13.73
N VAL A 80 6.21 16.71 14.42
CA VAL A 80 5.64 15.53 15.08
C VAL A 80 5.01 14.68 13.99
N SER A 81 5.57 13.49 13.78
CA SER A 81 4.93 12.44 12.98
C SER A 81 4.08 11.59 13.89
N THR A 82 2.77 11.81 13.87
CA THR A 82 1.84 10.90 14.54
C THR A 82 1.59 9.73 13.61
N VAL A 83 1.61 8.52 14.18
CA VAL A 83 1.40 7.25 13.50
C VAL A 83 0.03 6.73 13.94
N GLU A 84 -0.97 6.84 13.09
CA GLU A 84 -2.29 6.26 13.36
C GLU A 84 -2.42 4.91 12.67
N LYS A 85 -2.80 3.87 13.43
CA LYS A 85 -3.06 2.51 12.93
C LYS A 85 -4.56 2.26 12.94
N ILE A 86 -5.18 2.31 11.76
CA ILE A 86 -6.61 2.04 11.62
C ILE A 86 -6.80 0.66 11.04
N SER A 87 -7.54 -0.16 11.76
CA SER A 87 -7.74 -1.58 11.53
C SER A 87 -9.15 -1.80 10.93
N HIS A 88 -9.29 -2.39 9.74
CA HIS A 88 -10.64 -2.75 9.21
C HIS A 88 -11.28 -3.83 10.10
N LYS A 89 -12.23 -3.50 10.97
CA LYS A 89 -12.92 -4.51 11.82
C LYS A 89 -14.34 -4.76 11.29
N ASN A 90 -14.52 -5.59 10.26
CA ASN A 90 -15.83 -6.06 9.73
C ASN A 90 -17.01 -5.08 9.97
N VAL A 91 -16.88 -3.85 9.47
CA VAL A 91 -17.87 -2.75 9.69
C VAL A 91 -19.06 -2.86 8.72
N GLY A 92 -19.32 -4.06 8.18
CA GLY A 92 -20.26 -4.24 7.07
C GLY A 92 -19.85 -3.55 5.77
N LEU A 93 -18.57 -3.17 5.64
CA LEU A 93 -17.98 -2.55 4.45
C LEU A 93 -17.05 -3.55 3.76
N SER A 94 -17.06 -3.55 2.43
CA SER A 94 -15.98 -4.19 1.69
C SER A 94 -14.65 -3.49 1.98
N VAL A 95 -13.54 -4.18 1.75
CA VAL A 95 -12.22 -3.56 1.99
C VAL A 95 -11.96 -2.41 1.02
N SER A 96 -12.41 -2.51 -0.23
CA SER A 96 -12.33 -1.42 -1.21
C SER A 96 -13.09 -0.17 -0.75
N GLU A 97 -14.34 -0.33 -0.32
CA GLU A 97 -15.15 0.78 0.20
C GLU A 97 -14.52 1.40 1.46
N TRP A 98 -13.89 0.57 2.30
CA TRP A 98 -13.19 1.05 3.48
C TRP A 98 -11.97 1.91 3.12
N ILE A 99 -11.11 1.44 2.20
CA ILE A 99 -9.95 2.21 1.72
C ILE A 99 -10.42 3.53 1.09
N GLU A 100 -11.45 3.49 0.25
CA GLU A 100 -11.99 4.67 -0.42
C GLU A 100 -12.49 5.70 0.60
N ARG A 101 -13.28 5.30 1.59
CA ARG A 101 -13.81 6.23 2.61
C ARG A 101 -12.70 6.87 3.44
N VAL A 102 -11.65 6.12 3.74
CA VAL A 102 -10.48 6.61 4.45
C VAL A 102 -9.72 7.64 3.62
N GLN A 103 -9.44 7.32 2.35
CA GLN A 103 -8.81 8.25 1.42
C GLN A 103 -9.66 9.50 1.20
N ASP A 104 -10.99 9.40 1.22
CA ASP A 104 -11.88 10.53 0.95
C ASP A 104 -11.81 11.65 2.01
N VAL A 105 -11.54 11.28 3.26
CA VAL A 105 -11.41 12.19 4.40
C VAL A 105 -10.02 12.80 4.48
N ILE A 106 -9.03 12.14 3.89
CA ILE A 106 -7.62 12.48 3.98
C ILE A 106 -7.18 13.09 2.66
N ASN A 107 -6.61 14.29 2.69
CA ASN A 107 -6.15 15.00 1.51
C ASN A 107 -4.82 14.43 0.97
N CYS A 108 -4.75 13.12 0.74
CA CYS A 108 -3.63 12.44 0.12
C CYS A 108 -4.01 12.01 -1.30
N LYS A 109 -3.20 12.41 -2.29
CA LYS A 109 -3.51 12.16 -3.71
C LYS A 109 -3.27 10.71 -4.14
N SER A 110 -2.49 9.96 -3.39
CA SER A 110 -2.03 8.61 -3.74
C SER A 110 -1.64 7.82 -2.50
N LEU A 111 -1.67 6.49 -2.61
CA LEU A 111 -1.02 5.61 -1.65
C LEU A 111 0.48 5.69 -1.88
N LYS A 112 1.24 5.90 -0.80
CA LYS A 112 2.69 5.91 -0.91
C LYS A 112 3.20 4.48 -0.99
N ARG A 113 2.83 3.63 -0.03
CA ARG A 113 3.34 2.26 0.04
C ARG A 113 2.25 1.23 0.27
N VAL A 114 2.37 0.07 -0.37
CA VAL A 114 1.61 -1.15 -0.06
C VAL A 114 2.58 -2.22 0.42
N ASP A 115 2.47 -2.61 1.68
CA ASP A 115 3.25 -3.69 2.31
C ASP A 115 2.42 -4.98 2.32
N LEU A 116 2.92 -6.03 1.64
CA LEU A 116 2.35 -7.38 1.70
C LEU A 116 3.17 -8.22 2.68
N ARG A 117 2.61 -8.41 3.89
CA ARG A 117 3.14 -9.20 5.02
C ARG A 117 2.37 -10.49 5.25
N GLY A 118 1.61 -10.92 4.26
CA GLY A 118 1.01 -12.25 4.22
C GLY A 118 -0.34 -12.29 3.52
N PRO A 119 -0.83 -13.50 3.24
CA PRO A 119 -2.12 -13.72 2.61
C PRO A 119 -3.22 -13.32 3.59
N PRO A 120 -4.09 -12.39 3.22
CA PRO A 120 -5.28 -12.12 4.01
C PRO A 120 -6.23 -13.32 3.96
N ARG A 121 -7.00 -13.54 5.04
CA ARG A 121 -8.03 -14.59 5.09
C ARG A 121 -9.24 -14.30 4.17
N LEU A 122 -9.40 -13.05 3.73
CA LEU A 122 -10.44 -12.59 2.82
C LEU A 122 -9.86 -12.42 1.41
N ASP A 123 -10.63 -12.73 0.36
CA ASP A 123 -10.21 -12.48 -1.02
C ASP A 123 -10.07 -10.96 -1.26
N MET A 124 -8.84 -10.51 -1.22
CA MET A 124 -8.44 -9.11 -1.26
C MET A 124 -8.11 -8.63 -2.68
N CYS A 125 -8.20 -9.52 -3.67
CA CYS A 125 -7.94 -9.18 -5.07
C CYS A 125 -8.84 -8.04 -5.56
N ASP A 126 -10.11 -8.04 -5.15
CA ASP A 126 -11.07 -6.98 -5.51
C ASP A 126 -10.72 -5.61 -4.92
N ALA A 127 -10.17 -5.57 -3.70
CA ALA A 127 -9.76 -4.29 -3.14
C ALA A 127 -8.41 -3.83 -3.69
N LEU A 128 -7.46 -4.75 -3.89
CA LEU A 128 -6.19 -4.44 -4.53
C LEU A 128 -6.40 -3.90 -5.95
N SER A 129 -7.35 -4.47 -6.71
CA SER A 129 -7.67 -4.00 -8.06
C SER A 129 -8.35 -2.63 -8.09
N SER A 130 -8.95 -2.20 -6.98
CA SER A 130 -9.51 -0.84 -6.85
C SER A 130 -8.46 0.24 -6.58
N LEU A 131 -7.24 -0.14 -6.20
CA LEU A 131 -6.16 0.79 -5.90
C LEU A 131 -5.62 1.45 -7.16
N LYS A 132 -5.20 2.72 -7.03
CA LYS A 132 -4.67 3.54 -8.13
C LYS A 132 -3.47 4.35 -7.64
N ASN A 133 -2.51 4.58 -8.53
CA ASN A 133 -1.34 5.45 -8.31
C ASN A 133 -0.57 5.12 -7.02
N ILE A 134 0.00 3.93 -6.95
CA ILE A 134 0.82 3.48 -5.81
C ILE A 134 2.27 3.86 -6.09
N SER A 135 2.94 4.52 -5.13
CA SER A 135 4.37 4.83 -5.32
C SER A 135 5.23 3.58 -5.19
N GLU A 136 4.99 2.77 -4.16
CA GLU A 136 5.83 1.61 -3.83
C GLU A 136 5.02 0.39 -3.40
N LEU A 137 5.34 -0.78 -3.95
CA LEU A 137 4.88 -2.10 -3.51
C LEU A 137 6.04 -2.85 -2.87
N TYR A 138 5.85 -3.30 -1.64
CA TYR A 138 6.85 -4.04 -0.88
C TYR A 138 6.31 -5.40 -0.46
N ILE A 139 6.94 -6.48 -0.94
CA ILE A 139 6.59 -7.86 -0.60
C ILE A 139 7.56 -8.36 0.46
N HIS A 140 7.08 -8.61 1.68
CA HIS A 140 7.94 -9.05 2.79
C HIS A 140 8.45 -10.49 2.60
N PRO A 141 9.71 -10.77 2.98
CA PRO A 141 10.31 -12.09 2.85
C PRO A 141 9.61 -13.10 3.76
N GLY A 142 9.30 -14.29 3.24
CA GLY A 142 8.76 -15.42 4.02
C GLY A 142 7.35 -15.23 4.57
N CYS A 143 6.67 -14.11 4.27
CA CYS A 143 5.36 -13.81 4.82
C CYS A 143 4.18 -14.21 3.91
N CYS A 144 4.39 -14.17 2.59
CA CYS A 144 3.36 -14.40 1.57
C CYS A 144 3.58 -15.71 0.81
N PRO A 145 2.55 -16.58 0.63
CA PRO A 145 2.58 -17.63 -0.37
C PRO A 145 2.83 -17.03 -1.75
N GLU A 146 3.61 -17.74 -2.56
CA GLU A 146 3.97 -17.29 -3.90
C GLU A 146 2.73 -17.08 -4.78
N SER A 147 1.71 -17.93 -4.66
CA SER A 147 0.45 -17.79 -5.41
C SER A 147 -0.30 -16.48 -5.10
N PHE A 148 -0.19 -15.96 -3.88
CA PHE A 148 -0.76 -14.66 -3.51
C PHE A 148 0.12 -13.52 -4.02
N ALA A 149 1.43 -13.61 -3.82
CA ALA A 149 2.38 -12.61 -4.30
C ALA A 149 2.33 -12.44 -5.82
N GLU A 150 2.21 -13.53 -6.57
CA GLU A 150 2.06 -13.54 -8.02
C GLU A 150 0.77 -12.81 -8.47
N LYS A 151 -0.37 -13.15 -7.85
CA LYS A 151 -1.66 -12.47 -8.10
C LYS A 151 -1.58 -10.98 -7.78
N ALA A 152 -0.99 -10.63 -6.64
CA ALA A 152 -0.84 -9.25 -6.22
C ALA A 152 0.05 -8.46 -7.19
N LEU A 153 1.16 -9.03 -7.65
CA LEU A 153 2.00 -8.41 -8.69
C LEU A 153 1.21 -8.19 -9.97
N LYS A 154 0.45 -9.18 -10.47
CA LYS A 154 -0.35 -9.02 -11.69
C LYS A 154 -1.38 -7.88 -11.57
N ILE A 155 -1.99 -7.70 -10.40
CA ILE A 155 -2.99 -6.67 -10.14
C ILE A 155 -2.36 -5.28 -9.93
N LEU A 156 -1.27 -5.20 -9.16
CA LEU A 156 -0.73 -3.93 -8.67
C LEU A 156 0.39 -3.35 -9.55
N SER A 157 1.13 -4.17 -10.31
CA SER A 157 2.21 -3.68 -11.17
C SER A 157 1.79 -2.61 -12.17
N PRO A 158 0.60 -2.67 -12.82
CA PRO A 158 0.16 -1.63 -13.74
C PRO A 158 -0.06 -0.26 -13.09
N VAL A 159 -0.30 -0.21 -11.78
CA VAL A 159 -0.63 0.99 -11.01
C VAL A 159 0.47 1.38 -10.03
N THR A 160 1.63 0.73 -10.08
CA THR A 160 2.74 0.92 -9.15
C THR A 160 4.00 1.37 -9.88
N ASN A 161 4.72 2.32 -9.29
CA ASN A 161 5.99 2.80 -9.85
C ASN A 161 7.18 1.98 -9.37
N GLU A 162 7.26 1.69 -8.08
CA GLU A 162 8.41 1.01 -7.47
C GLU A 162 8.01 -0.34 -6.88
N ILE A 163 8.77 -1.40 -7.18
CA ILE A 163 8.51 -2.73 -6.62
C ILE A 163 9.76 -3.26 -5.94
N THR A 164 9.60 -3.68 -4.68
CA THR A 164 10.61 -4.40 -3.93
C THR A 164 10.09 -5.78 -3.51
N MET A 165 10.83 -6.82 -3.88
CA MET A 165 10.51 -8.21 -3.54
C MET A 165 11.76 -8.98 -3.10
N TRP A 166 11.55 -10.03 -2.32
CA TRP A 166 12.62 -10.88 -1.77
C TRP A 166 12.66 -12.29 -2.35
N SER A 167 11.66 -12.63 -3.14
CA SER A 167 11.55 -13.86 -3.90
C SER A 167 10.79 -13.56 -5.20
N ILE A 168 11.04 -14.35 -6.24
CA ILE A 168 10.32 -14.25 -7.51
C ILE A 168 9.15 -15.24 -7.45
N PRO A 169 7.89 -14.77 -7.35
CA PRO A 169 6.77 -15.67 -7.10
C PRO A 169 6.27 -16.38 -8.36
N PHE A 170 6.85 -16.12 -9.54
CA PHE A 170 6.46 -16.74 -10.81
C PHE A 170 7.01 -18.16 -10.95
N GLU A 171 6.27 -19.05 -11.61
CA GLU A 171 6.71 -20.43 -11.82
C GLU A 171 7.78 -20.54 -12.90
N ASN A 172 7.70 -19.70 -13.93
CA ASN A 172 8.55 -19.77 -15.10
C ASN A 172 9.04 -18.39 -15.58
N ARG A 173 10.07 -18.43 -16.43
CA ARG A 173 10.74 -17.26 -17.00
C ARG A 173 9.81 -16.38 -17.85
N GLU A 174 8.84 -16.98 -18.55
CA GLU A 174 7.96 -16.24 -19.47
C GLU A 174 6.92 -15.39 -18.73
N GLU A 175 6.39 -15.90 -17.62
CA GLU A 175 5.56 -15.11 -16.70
C GLU A 175 6.33 -13.93 -16.12
N PHE A 176 7.56 -14.18 -15.67
CA PHE A 176 8.43 -13.13 -15.14
C PHE A 176 8.75 -12.07 -16.20
N ARG A 177 9.08 -12.48 -17.43
CA ARG A 177 9.27 -11.54 -18.56
C ARG A 177 8.03 -10.73 -18.86
N THR A 178 6.85 -11.32 -18.72
CA THR A 178 5.58 -10.61 -18.91
C THR A 178 5.38 -9.54 -17.84
N PHE A 179 5.70 -9.85 -16.58
CA PHE A 179 5.73 -8.87 -15.48
C PHE A 179 6.75 -7.75 -15.72
N LEU A 180 7.95 -8.08 -16.19
CA LEU A 180 8.98 -7.07 -16.44
C LEU A 180 8.60 -6.03 -17.49
N LYS A 181 7.64 -6.30 -18.37
CA LYS A 181 7.16 -5.33 -19.37
C LYS A 181 6.42 -4.14 -18.76
N PHE A 182 6.04 -4.17 -17.48
CA PHE A 182 5.43 -3.03 -16.81
C PHE A 182 6.42 -1.86 -16.69
N ASN A 183 5.91 -0.64 -16.88
CA ASN A 183 6.71 0.58 -16.81
C ASN A 183 6.92 1.00 -15.36
N LEU A 184 7.79 0.28 -14.66
CA LEU A 184 8.22 0.57 -13.30
C LEU A 184 9.30 1.67 -13.34
N ASP A 185 9.37 2.53 -12.34
CA ASP A 185 10.49 3.47 -12.16
C ASP A 185 11.69 2.76 -11.50
N TYR A 186 11.40 1.84 -10.55
CA TYR A 186 12.39 1.11 -9.78
C TYR A 186 11.96 -0.33 -9.52
N LEU A 187 12.88 -1.28 -9.73
CA LEU A 187 12.66 -2.69 -9.40
C LEU A 187 13.83 -3.20 -8.55
N SER A 188 13.51 -3.69 -7.35
CA SER A 188 14.48 -4.34 -6.47
C SER A 188 14.08 -5.78 -6.18
N ILE A 189 14.98 -6.70 -6.53
CA ILE A 189 14.83 -8.13 -6.27
C ILE A 189 15.98 -8.55 -5.37
N TYR A 190 15.65 -8.75 -4.10
CA TYR A 190 16.54 -9.39 -3.14
C TYR A 190 16.41 -10.90 -3.29
N ASN A 191 17.50 -11.61 -3.06
CA ASN A 191 17.48 -13.06 -3.03
C ASN A 191 17.85 -13.49 -1.61
N CYS A 192 16.92 -14.16 -0.92
CA CYS A 192 17.24 -14.79 0.35
C CYS A 192 18.20 -15.95 0.11
N ALA A 193 19.30 -16.01 0.86
CA ALA A 193 20.36 -16.99 0.65
C ALA A 193 19.92 -18.47 0.78
N SER A 194 18.70 -18.72 1.26
CA SER A 194 18.07 -20.03 1.43
C SER A 194 17.14 -20.44 0.27
N GLU A 195 16.81 -19.56 -0.67
CA GLU A 195 15.86 -19.85 -1.75
C GLU A 195 16.60 -20.19 -3.04
N ILE A 196 16.32 -21.39 -3.57
CA ILE A 196 16.82 -21.81 -4.89
C ILE A 196 15.91 -21.15 -5.93
N PRO A 197 16.47 -20.39 -6.90
CA PRO A 197 15.68 -19.83 -7.99
C PRO A 197 14.94 -20.94 -8.74
N LYS A 198 13.63 -20.79 -8.94
CA LYS A 198 12.80 -21.75 -9.69
C LYS A 198 13.23 -21.87 -11.16
N PHE A 199 13.80 -20.80 -11.69
CA PHE A 199 14.36 -20.74 -13.04
C PHE A 199 15.56 -19.79 -13.05
N GLU A 200 16.44 -20.00 -14.02
CA GLU A 200 17.51 -19.05 -14.31
C GLU A 200 16.96 -17.91 -15.18
N PHE A 201 17.38 -16.69 -14.86
CA PHE A 201 17.16 -15.51 -15.71
C PHE A 201 18.47 -14.76 -15.90
N SER A 202 18.63 -14.13 -17.06
CA SER A 202 19.82 -13.36 -17.41
C SER A 202 19.59 -11.86 -17.28
N MET A 203 20.67 -11.09 -17.42
CA MET A 203 20.56 -9.63 -17.54
C MET A 203 19.65 -9.24 -18.72
N ASP A 204 19.65 -10.02 -19.81
CA ASP A 204 18.80 -9.74 -20.98
C ASP A 204 17.31 -9.79 -20.65
N ASP A 205 16.91 -10.63 -19.69
CA ASP A 205 15.52 -10.68 -19.22
C ASP A 205 15.15 -9.41 -18.47
N VAL A 206 16.06 -8.95 -17.62
CA VAL A 206 15.91 -7.76 -16.80
C VAL A 206 15.91 -6.49 -17.66
N LEU A 207 16.65 -6.47 -18.76
CA LEU A 207 16.66 -5.37 -19.74
C LEU A 207 15.36 -5.23 -20.54
N ILE A 208 14.46 -6.22 -20.50
CA ILE A 208 13.09 -6.08 -21.04
C ILE A 208 12.30 -5.07 -20.20
N ALA A 209 12.62 -4.99 -18.91
CA ALA A 209 12.08 -3.96 -18.06
C ALA A 209 12.64 -2.61 -18.49
N LYS A 210 11.78 -1.60 -18.52
CA LYS A 210 12.17 -0.20 -18.77
C LYS A 210 12.31 0.67 -17.51
N PRO A 211 12.75 0.17 -16.34
CA PRO A 211 12.88 1.05 -15.19
C PRO A 211 14.10 1.94 -15.27
N THR A 212 13.95 3.10 -14.64
CA THR A 212 14.99 4.10 -14.48
C THR A 212 16.16 3.55 -13.67
N GLU A 213 15.91 2.60 -12.76
CA GLU A 213 16.95 1.93 -11.97
C GLU A 213 16.54 0.48 -11.57
N ILE A 214 17.51 -0.46 -11.64
CA ILE A 214 17.32 -1.87 -11.25
C ILE A 214 18.38 -2.27 -10.24
N ARG A 215 17.96 -2.84 -9.11
CA ARG A 215 18.87 -3.36 -8.09
C ARG A 215 18.59 -4.83 -7.80
N SER A 216 19.51 -5.69 -8.25
CA SER A 216 19.54 -7.12 -7.94
C SER A 216 20.79 -7.47 -7.13
N ASN A 217 20.64 -8.31 -6.10
CA ASN A 217 21.79 -8.73 -5.30
C ASN A 217 22.55 -9.89 -5.97
N ARG A 218 23.89 -9.86 -5.86
CA ARG A 218 24.92 -10.47 -6.75
C ARG A 218 24.87 -11.97 -7.08
N ARG A 219 23.91 -12.76 -6.59
CA ARG A 219 23.89 -14.23 -6.80
C ARG A 219 22.95 -14.72 -7.92
N ALA A 220 22.04 -13.88 -8.42
CA ALA A 220 21.12 -14.28 -9.49
C ALA A 220 21.65 -13.99 -10.91
N ILE A 221 22.61 -13.06 -11.05
CA ILE A 221 23.14 -12.67 -12.36
C ILE A 221 24.44 -13.42 -12.62
N ASN A 222 24.35 -14.51 -13.37
CA ASN A 222 25.55 -15.20 -13.86
C ASN A 222 26.33 -14.24 -14.77
N ARG A 223 27.56 -13.89 -14.35
CA ARG A 223 28.51 -13.12 -15.15
C ARG A 223 28.85 -13.93 -16.40
N ARG A 224 28.37 -13.52 -17.58
CA ARG A 224 29.09 -13.87 -18.81
C ARG A 224 30.45 -13.17 -18.73
N ARG A 225 31.51 -13.94 -18.48
CA ARG A 225 32.87 -13.49 -18.79
C ARG A 225 32.87 -13.23 -20.30
N TYR A 226 32.91 -11.96 -20.69
CA TYR A 226 33.41 -11.59 -22.01
C TYR A 226 34.86 -12.12 -22.08
N GLN A 227 35.09 -13.17 -22.85
CA GLN A 227 36.42 -13.41 -23.40
C GLN A 227 36.53 -12.50 -24.63
N PRO A 228 37.44 -11.51 -24.65
CA PRO A 228 37.68 -10.77 -25.86
C PRO A 228 38.33 -11.70 -26.88
N ILE A 229 37.77 -11.68 -28.09
CA ILE A 229 38.35 -12.30 -29.27
C ILE A 229 39.72 -11.66 -29.49
N SER A 230 40.79 -12.43 -29.29
CA SER A 230 42.12 -12.09 -29.79
C SER A 230 42.17 -12.49 -31.26
N SER A 231 42.36 -11.47 -32.11
CA SER A 231 42.73 -11.50 -33.53
C SER A 231 43.89 -12.44 -33.84
#